data_AF-A0A966P3T1-F1
#
_entry.id   AF-A0A966P3T1-F1
#
_cell.length_a   1.000
_cell.length_b   1.000
_cell.length_c   1.000
_cell.angle_alpha   90.00
_cell.angle_beta   90.00
_cell.angle_gamma   90.00
#
_symmetry.space_group_name_H-M   'P 1'
#
loop_
_entity.id
_entity.type
_entity.pdbx_description
1 polymer ?
#
loop_
_entity_poly.entity_id
_entity_poly.type
_entity_poly.pdbx_seq_one_letter_code
_entity_poly.pdbx_strand_id
1 'polypeptide(L)'
;MLCEFLFECIETGAFPFESKVWHGHPVWFHHGNPILGYSHQKKGIRLMFWSGADFKEERLNVLGGKFKDASIFFTSMDQINPEEIAHWLSKGLAIQWDYKNIVKRKGQLVRIA
;
A
#
# COMPACT_ATOMS: atom_id res chain seq x y z
N MET A 1 18.51 3.77 6.07
CA MET A 1 18.17 2.91 7.22
C MET A 1 16.68 2.60 7.30
N LEU A 2 15.79 3.53 7.70
CA LEU A 2 14.34 3.21 7.85
C LEU A 2 13.65 2.82 6.53
N CYS A 3 13.86 3.58 5.46
CA CYS A 3 13.27 3.27 4.14
C CYS A 3 13.81 1.97 3.55
N GLU A 4 15.10 1.68 3.76
CA GLU A 4 15.74 0.45 3.28
C GLU A 4 15.19 -0.77 4.02
N PHE A 5 15.07 -0.69 5.34
CA PHE A 5 14.47 -1.76 6.13
C PHE A 5 13.00 -2.01 5.74
N LEU A 6 12.22 -0.94 5.54
CA LEU A 6 10.85 -1.06 5.06
C LEU A 6 10.78 -1.69 3.67
N PHE A 7 11.67 -1.29 2.76
CA PHE A 7 11.78 -1.86 1.42
C PHE A 7 12.07 -3.36 1.48
N GLU A 8 13.05 -3.77 2.27
CA GLU A 8 13.40 -5.20 2.45
C GLU A 8 12.23 -6.00 3.04
N CYS A 9 11.51 -5.46 4.03
CA CYS A 9 10.32 -6.09 4.59
C CYS A 9 9.24 -6.30 3.53
N ILE A 10 9.01 -5.28 2.68
CA ILE A 10 8.04 -5.36 1.59
C ILE A 10 8.49 -6.38 0.55
N GLU A 11 9.73 -6.31 0.06
CA GLU A 11 10.26 -7.23 -0.95
C GLU A 11 10.23 -8.69 -0.48
N THR A 12 10.51 -8.93 0.81
CA THR A 12 10.47 -10.29 1.37
C THR A 12 9.03 -10.81 1.54
N GLY A 13 8.09 -9.93 1.92
CA GLY A 13 6.67 -10.29 2.05
C GLY A 13 5.90 -10.23 0.72
N ALA A 14 6.48 -9.66 -0.33
CA ALA A 14 5.88 -9.45 -1.62
C ALA A 14 5.79 -10.78 -2.37
N PHE A 15 4.55 -11.23 -2.61
CA PHE A 15 4.21 -12.07 -3.76
C PHE A 15 4.72 -11.43 -5.06
N PRO A 16 4.70 -12.09 -6.25
CA PRO A 16 5.27 -11.52 -7.48
C PRO A 16 4.57 -10.21 -7.88
N PHE A 17 5.06 -9.12 -7.32
CA PHE A 17 4.64 -7.76 -7.52
C PHE A 17 5.74 -7.07 -8.32
N GLU A 18 5.31 -6.26 -9.27
CA GLU A 18 6.23 -5.41 -10.02
C GLU A 18 6.44 -4.13 -9.21
N SER A 19 7.67 -3.86 -8.78
CA SER A 19 8.01 -2.57 -8.16
C SER A 19 8.49 -1.57 -9.21
N LYS A 20 8.00 -0.32 -9.11
CA LYS A 20 8.51 0.80 -9.92
C LYS A 20 8.37 2.11 -9.18
N VAL A 21 9.20 3.09 -9.56
CA VAL A 21 9.03 4.47 -9.09
C VAL A 21 7.83 5.08 -9.81
N TRP A 22 6.78 5.41 -9.07
CA TRP A 22 5.56 6.02 -9.57
C TRP A 22 5.26 7.30 -8.77
N HIS A 23 5.04 8.40 -9.48
CA HIS A 23 4.89 9.75 -8.87
C HIS A 23 6.04 10.13 -7.92
N GLY A 24 7.27 9.65 -8.16
CA GLY A 24 8.44 9.98 -7.34
C GLY A 24 8.65 9.10 -6.11
N HIS A 25 7.87 8.03 -5.96
CA HIS A 25 7.93 7.11 -4.81
C HIS A 25 7.88 5.65 -5.26
N PRO A 26 8.50 4.71 -4.54
CA PRO A 26 8.42 3.30 -4.85
C PRO A 26 7.01 2.77 -4.59
N VAL A 27 6.46 2.06 -5.59
CA VAL A 27 5.11 1.48 -5.58
C VAL A 27 5.17 0.08 -6.16
N TRP A 28 4.45 -0.85 -5.52
CA TRP A 28 4.31 -2.24 -5.94
C TRP A 28 2.96 -2.44 -6.62
N PHE A 29 2.99 -3.16 -7.73
CA PHE A 29 1.85 -3.41 -8.59
C PHE A 29 1.59 -4.91 -8.74
N HIS A 30 0.31 -5.25 -8.82
CA HIS A 30 -0.16 -6.59 -9.16
C HIS A 30 -0.99 -6.52 -10.43
N HIS A 31 -0.55 -7.17 -11.51
CA HIS A 31 -1.18 -7.10 -12.85
C HIS A 31 -1.45 -5.65 -13.33
N GLY A 32 -0.59 -4.72 -12.93
CA GLY A 32 -0.68 -3.29 -13.23
C GLY A 32 -1.67 -2.50 -12.37
N ASN A 33 -2.30 -3.10 -11.34
CA ASN A 33 -3.01 -2.39 -10.28
C ASN A 33 -2.05 -2.06 -9.14
N PRO A 34 -2.00 -0.81 -8.64
CA PRO A 34 -1.17 -0.49 -7.49
C PRO A 34 -1.74 -1.17 -6.23
N ILE A 35 -0.85 -1.75 -5.41
CA ILE A 35 -1.18 -2.44 -4.16
C ILE A 35 -0.69 -1.64 -2.97
N LEU A 36 0.60 -1.28 -2.94
CA LEU A 36 1.18 -0.48 -1.86
C LEU A 36 2.32 0.39 -2.34
N GLY A 37 2.69 1.38 -1.54
CA GLY A 37 3.83 2.24 -1.79
C GLY A 37 4.18 3.04 -0.54
N TYR A 38 5.39 3.55 -0.48
CA TYR A 38 5.81 4.40 0.64
C TYR A 38 6.44 5.71 0.20
N SER A 39 6.24 6.75 1.02
CA SER A 39 6.76 8.09 0.74
C SER A 39 7.30 8.74 2.01
N HIS A 40 8.35 9.54 1.87
CA HIS A 40 8.84 10.36 2.98
C HIS A 40 8.03 11.64 3.09
N GLN A 41 7.50 11.93 4.27
CA GLN A 41 6.71 13.12 4.58
C GLN A 41 7.18 13.75 5.89
N LYS A 42 6.74 14.98 6.17
CA LYS A 42 7.10 15.71 7.42
C LYS A 42 6.82 14.92 8.71
N LYS A 43 5.83 14.03 8.70
CA LYS A 43 5.45 13.19 9.85
C LYS A 43 6.26 11.89 9.98
N GLY A 44 7.08 11.55 8.99
CA GLY A 44 7.80 10.28 8.89
C GLY A 44 7.58 9.57 7.55
N ILE A 45 7.83 8.27 7.52
CA ILE A 45 7.61 7.42 6.35
C ILE A 45 6.14 6.98 6.32
N ARG A 46 5.41 7.43 5.30
CA ARG A 46 4.03 7.00 5.07
C ARG A 46 4.04 5.73 4.24
N LEU A 47 3.58 4.62 4.80
CA LEU A 47 3.23 3.42 4.04
C LEU A 47 1.75 3.47 3.69
N MET A 48 1.43 3.36 2.41
CA MET A 48 0.08 3.43 1.86
C MET A 48 -0.26 2.12 1.18
N PHE A 49 -1.47 1.61 1.43
CA PHE A 49 -2.09 0.52 0.69
C PHE A 49 -3.28 1.04 -0.10
N TRP A 50 -3.25 0.82 -1.40
CA TRP A 50 -4.44 0.93 -2.24
C TRP A 50 -5.41 -0.19 -1.83
N SER A 51 -6.70 0.11 -1.75
CA SER A 51 -7.72 -0.78 -1.17
C SER A 51 -7.65 -0.98 0.35
N GLY A 52 -6.66 -0.38 1.02
CA GLY A 52 -6.41 -0.54 2.46
C GLY A 52 -7.58 -0.16 3.36
N ALA A 53 -8.49 0.73 2.91
CA ALA A 53 -9.64 1.14 3.70
C ALA A 53 -10.58 -0.02 4.05
N ASP A 54 -10.63 -1.04 3.19
CA ASP A 54 -11.47 -2.22 3.40
C ASP A 54 -10.70 -3.37 4.09
N PHE A 55 -9.43 -3.17 4.46
CA PHE A 55 -8.67 -4.17 5.23
C PHE A 55 -9.17 -4.30 6.67
N LYS A 56 -9.81 -3.23 7.18
CA LYS A 56 -10.31 -3.11 8.57
C LYS A 56 -9.20 -3.30 9.61
N GLU A 57 -8.03 -2.75 9.33
CA GLU A 57 -6.84 -2.81 10.17
C GLU A 57 -6.72 -1.54 11.01
N GLU A 58 -6.70 -1.68 12.35
CA GLU A 58 -6.64 -0.53 13.26
C GLU A 58 -5.36 0.29 13.09
N ARG A 59 -4.26 -0.37 12.73
CA ARG A 59 -2.96 0.28 12.49
C ARG A 59 -2.93 1.10 11.21
N LEU A 60 -3.72 0.75 10.20
CA LEU A 60 -3.90 1.54 8.98
C LEU A 60 -4.92 2.65 9.23
N ASN A 61 -4.64 3.49 10.22
CA ASN A 61 -5.56 4.48 10.77
C ASN A 61 -5.78 5.72 9.89
N VAL A 62 -4.97 5.91 8.84
CA VAL A 62 -5.10 7.03 7.92
C VAL A 62 -5.90 6.58 6.71
N LEU A 63 -7.22 6.72 6.77
CA LEU A 63 -8.12 6.34 5.68
C LEU A 63 -8.20 7.43 4.60
N GLY A 64 -8.23 6.98 3.35
CA GLY A 64 -8.52 7.81 2.19
C GLY A 64 -9.97 8.26 2.19
N GLY A 65 -10.21 9.55 1.94
CA GLY A 65 -11.57 10.10 1.84
C GLY A 65 -12.26 9.69 0.54
N LYS A 66 -11.69 10.11 -0.60
CA LYS A 66 -12.26 9.85 -1.94
C LYS A 66 -11.88 8.47 -2.50
N PHE A 67 -10.74 7.94 -2.08
CA PHE A 67 -10.22 6.66 -2.54
C PHE A 67 -10.26 5.65 -1.39
N LYS A 68 -10.32 4.36 -1.73
CA LYS A 68 -10.30 3.26 -0.76
C LYS A 68 -8.90 2.95 -0.22
N ASP A 69 -8.02 3.94 -0.13
CA ASP A 69 -6.68 3.73 0.44
C ASP A 69 -6.68 3.78 1.97
N ALA A 70 -5.71 3.12 2.59
CA ALA A 70 -5.38 3.34 3.98
C ALA A 70 -3.87 3.46 4.14
N SER A 71 -3.42 4.14 5.19
CA SER A 71 -2.00 4.36 5.43
C SER A 71 -1.65 4.35 6.90
N ILE A 72 -0.37 4.18 7.17
CA ILE A 72 0.27 4.31 8.47
C ILE A 72 1.54 5.17 8.32
N PHE A 73 1.93 5.85 9.39
CA PHE A 73 3.19 6.59 9.46
C PHE A 73 4.16 5.88 10.40
N PHE A 74 5.41 5.71 9.94
CA PHE A 74 6.52 5.20 10.72
C PHE A 74 7.55 6.30 10.99
N THR A 75 7.99 6.39 12.24
CA THR A 75 9.05 7.30 12.68
C THR A 75 10.32 6.57 13.12
N SER A 76 10.24 5.28 13.44
CA SER A 76 11.38 4.42 13.78
C SER A 76 11.21 3.00 13.23
N MET A 77 12.31 2.23 13.20
CA MET A 77 12.31 0.84 12.70
C MET A 77 11.53 -0.10 13.63
N ASP A 78 11.48 0.19 14.94
CA ASP A 78 10.78 -0.64 15.94
C ASP A 78 9.26 -0.67 15.73
N GLN A 79 8.73 0.30 14.98
CA GLN A 79 7.31 0.36 14.65
C GLN A 79 6.95 -0.54 13.45
N ILE A 80 7.96 -0.98 12.68
CA ILE A 80 7.77 -1.83 11.51
C ILE A 80 7.78 -3.30 11.95
N ASN A 81 6.64 -3.95 11.81
CA ASN A 81 6.52 -5.40 11.98
C ASN A 81 6.43 -6.07 10.60
N PRO A 82 7.44 -6.87 10.19
CA PRO A 82 7.42 -7.59 8.91
C PRO A 82 6.21 -8.51 8.75
N GLU A 83 5.75 -9.16 9.82
CA GLU A 83 4.60 -10.08 9.77
C GLU A 83 3.29 -9.33 9.48
N GLU A 84 3.11 -8.14 10.05
CA GLU A 84 1.95 -7.29 9.75
C GLU A 84 1.99 -6.79 8.31
N ILE A 85 3.17 -6.41 7.80
CA ILE A 85 3.34 -6.00 6.40
C ILE A 85 2.96 -7.16 5.47
N ALA A 86 3.45 -8.36 5.73
CA ALA A 86 3.10 -9.57 4.98
C ALA A 86 1.59 -9.88 5.07
N HIS A 87 0.96 -9.65 6.22
CA HIS A 87 -0.48 -9.78 6.41
C HIS A 87 -1.27 -8.78 5.55
N TRP A 88 -0.90 -7.50 5.59
CA TRP A 88 -1.55 -6.45 4.81
C TRP A 88 -1.32 -6.63 3.30
N LEU A 89 -0.15 -7.12 2.89
CA LEU A 89 0.15 -7.53 1.52
C LEU A 89 -0.82 -8.62 1.03
N SER A 90 -1.03 -9.64 1.85
CA SER A 90 -1.99 -10.71 1.56
C SER A 90 -3.43 -10.17 1.46
N LYS A 91 -3.81 -9.21 2.31
CA LYS A 91 -5.11 -8.51 2.19
C LYS A 91 -5.20 -7.67 0.92
N GLY A 92 -4.11 -7.02 0.52
CA GLY A 92 -4.03 -6.27 -0.73
C GLY A 92 -4.23 -7.13 -1.96
N LEU A 93 -3.86 -8.42 -1.91
CA LEU A 93 -4.19 -9.39 -2.96
C LEU A 93 -5.65 -9.82 -2.91
N ALA A 94 -6.17 -10.09 -1.71
CA ALA A 94 -7.53 -10.60 -1.53
C ALA A 94 -8.63 -9.53 -1.71
N ILE A 95 -8.30 -8.25 -1.50
CA ILE A 95 -9.21 -7.12 -1.56
C ILE A 95 -8.61 -6.10 -2.52
N GLN A 96 -8.97 -6.21 -3.79
CA GLN A 96 -8.46 -5.33 -4.83
C GLN A 96 -9.60 -4.50 -5.43
N TRP A 97 -9.44 -3.18 -5.39
CA TRP A 97 -10.21 -2.25 -6.20
C TRP A 97 -9.48 -1.96 -7.51
N ASP A 98 -10.22 -1.86 -8.62
CA ASP A 98 -9.69 -1.62 -9.95
C ASP A 98 -9.32 -0.14 -10.16
N TYR A 99 -8.17 0.24 -9.59
CA TYR A 99 -7.58 1.55 -9.77
C TYR A 99 -7.05 1.77 -11.19
N LYS A 100 -6.60 0.71 -11.87
CA LYS A 100 -6.09 0.78 -13.25
C LYS A 100 -7.13 1.33 -14.23
N ASN A 101 -8.41 0.98 -14.07
CA ASN A 101 -9.48 1.43 -14.97
C ASN A 101 -10.35 2.56 -14.41
N ILE A 102 -9.99 3.18 -13.28
CA ILE A 102 -10.80 4.22 -12.63
C ILE A 102 -11.13 5.39 -13.58
N VAL A 103 -10.16 5.81 -14.40
CA VAL A 103 -10.33 6.89 -15.39
C VAL A 103 -11.32 6.48 -16.47
N LYS A 104 -11.21 5.23 -16.98
CA LYS A 104 -12.14 4.68 -17.98
C LYS A 104 -13.57 4.56 -17.43
N ARG A 105 -13.70 4.31 -16.12
CA ARG A 105 -14.99 4.20 -15.41
C ARG A 105 -15.49 5.51 -14.81
N LYS A 106 -14.98 6.66 -15.26
CA LYS A 106 -15.41 8.00 -14.81
C LYS A 106 -15.37 8.17 -13.28
N GLY A 107 -14.39 7.56 -12.61
CA GLY A 107 -14.22 7.66 -11.16
C GLY A 107 -14.85 6.53 -10.34
N GLN A 108 -15.56 5.59 -10.98
CA GLN A 108 -16.16 4.46 -10.26
C GLN A 108 -15.12 3.37 -9.95
N LEU A 109 -14.89 3.14 -8.66
CA LEU A 109 -14.11 2.01 -8.16
C LEU A 109 -14.99 0.75 -8.16
N VAL A 110 -14.45 -0.35 -8.69
CA VAL A 110 -15.11 -1.67 -8.69
C VAL A 110 -14.14 -2.67 -8.07
N ARG A 111 -14.66 -3.54 -7.21
CA ARG A 111 -13.89 -4.60 -6.58
C ARG A 111 -13.67 -5.75 -7.59
N ILE A 112 -12.44 -6.22 -7.71
CA ILE A 112 -12.01 -7.23 -8.69
C ILE A 112 -11.50 -8.53 -8.05
N ALA A 113 -11.42 -8.58 -6.72
CA ALA A 113 -11.16 -9.77 -5.90
C ALA A 113 -11.81 -9.59 -4.52
#